data_AF-A0A7V9V6R0-F1
#
_entry.id   AF-A0A7V9V6R0-F1
#
_cell.length_a   1.000
_cell.length_b   1.000
_cell.length_c   1.000
_cell.angle_alpha   90.00
_cell.angle_beta   90.00
_cell.angle_gamma   90.00
#
_symmetry.space_group_name_H-M   'P 1'
#
loop_
_entity.id
_entity.type
_entity.pdbx_description
1 polymer ?
#
loop_
_entity_poly.entity_id
_entity_poly.type
_entity_poly.pdbx_seq_one_letter_code
_entity_poly.pdbx_strand_id
1 'polypeptide(L)'
;MTEVPEHLLHRSRERREALGLASSAPQSPAPSVEGTQGMSAATSEAPATAAAAGQDSPDPVSATVSEPVVEEEVPAPPSVLEPAMRTKIPMWVMPVLLLLPFWGFLYMGAFGDRTVKKVETPADVYAKAGCSSCHGSGGEGGVGPALAGGTAKLTFPNEADHIAWVKNGSAAVSGQKYGDPNRPGGQAGPSTGGMPAFGGQLSDAEIEMVVKYERDEL
;
A
#
# COMPACT_ATOMS: atom_id res chain seq x y z
N MET A 1 -16.32 14.79 36.37
CA MET A 1 -17.57 14.57 35.61
C MET A 1 -17.44 15.35 34.31
N THR A 2 -17.27 14.66 33.18
CA THR A 2 -17.13 15.30 31.87
C THR A 2 -18.49 15.35 31.21
N GLU A 3 -19.09 16.53 31.20
CA GLU A 3 -20.40 16.76 30.61
C GLU A 3 -20.27 16.72 29.08
N VAL A 4 -20.97 15.78 28.45
CA VAL A 4 -20.93 15.61 27.00
C VAL A 4 -21.75 16.74 26.38
N PRO A 5 -21.19 17.54 25.45
CA PRO A 5 -21.92 18.64 24.83
C PRO A 5 -23.17 18.15 24.08
N GLU A 6 -24.32 18.71 24.40
CA GLU A 6 -25.65 18.27 23.93
C GLU A 6 -25.78 18.21 22.39
N HIS A 7 -25.10 19.11 21.68
CA HIS A 7 -25.11 19.16 20.22
C HIS A 7 -24.53 17.89 19.57
N LEU A 8 -23.61 17.18 20.23
CA LEU A 8 -23.05 15.92 19.73
C LEU A 8 -24.06 14.78 19.83
N LEU A 9 -24.88 14.78 20.88
CA LEU A 9 -25.95 13.81 21.07
C LEU A 9 -27.03 14.01 20.00
N HIS A 10 -27.41 15.26 19.71
CA HIS A 10 -28.36 15.59 18.65
C HIS A 10 -27.90 15.09 17.28
N ARG A 11 -26.67 15.44 16.88
CA ARG A 11 -26.09 15.02 15.60
C ARG A 11 -25.96 13.50 15.48
N SER A 12 -25.74 12.80 16.59
CA SER A 12 -25.69 11.33 16.60
C SER A 12 -27.06 10.68 16.40
N ARG A 13 -28.13 11.31 16.90
CA ARG A 13 -29.52 10.84 16.71
C ARG A 13 -29.96 11.06 15.27
N GLU A 14 -29.71 12.23 14.70
CA GLU A 14 -30.01 12.53 13.30
C GLU A 14 -29.33 11.55 12.34
N ARG A 15 -28.06 11.20 12.60
CA ARG A 15 -27.36 10.19 11.78
C ARG A 15 -27.94 8.78 11.94
N ARG A 16 -28.40 8.41 13.14
CA ARG A 16 -29.04 7.11 13.36
C ARG A 16 -30.40 7.03 12.69
N GLU A 17 -31.17 8.12 12.72
CA GLU A 17 -32.46 8.23 12.05
C GLU A 17 -32.32 8.21 10.52
N ALA A 18 -31.33 8.94 9.98
CA ALA A 18 -31.03 8.93 8.54
C ALA A 18 -30.62 7.54 8.02
N LEU A 19 -30.06 6.71 8.89
CA LEU A 19 -29.69 5.34 8.57
C LEU A 19 -30.82 4.34 8.86
N GLY A 20 -31.97 4.78 9.39
CA GLY A 20 -33.09 3.92 9.75
C GLY A 20 -32.85 3.05 10.98
N LEU A 21 -31.84 3.36 11.81
CA LEU A 21 -31.50 2.61 13.04
C LEU A 21 -32.33 3.02 14.27
N ALA A 22 -33.36 3.84 14.09
CA ALA A 22 -34.18 4.34 15.19
C ALA A 22 -35.29 3.34 15.57
N SER A 23 -34.95 2.27 16.29
CA SER A 23 -35.70 1.78 17.47
C SER A 23 -35.09 0.49 18.01
N SER A 24 -34.53 0.56 19.22
CA SER A 24 -34.80 -0.30 20.39
C SER A 24 -33.61 -0.26 21.35
N ALA A 25 -33.81 0.37 22.51
CA ALA A 25 -32.99 0.17 23.71
C ALA A 25 -33.92 -0.40 24.81
N PRO A 26 -33.40 -0.96 25.90
CA PRO A 26 -32.43 -2.05 26.00
C PRO A 26 -33.05 -3.25 26.74
N GLN A 27 -32.58 -4.47 26.49
CA GLN A 27 -32.66 -5.55 27.47
C GLN A 27 -31.26 -6.06 27.75
N SER A 28 -30.87 -5.91 29.01
CA SER A 28 -29.64 -6.41 29.64
C SER A 28 -29.78 -7.91 29.95
N PRO A 29 -28.72 -8.61 30.42
CA PRO A 29 -28.08 -9.69 29.68
C PRO A 29 -28.30 -11.09 30.30
N ALA A 30 -27.92 -12.15 29.58
CA ALA A 30 -27.07 -13.29 30.01
C ALA A 30 -27.19 -14.47 29.00
N PRO A 31 -26.42 -15.57 29.14
CA PRO A 31 -25.26 -15.84 28.29
C PRO A 31 -25.44 -17.13 27.48
N SER A 32 -24.63 -17.37 26.44
CA SER A 32 -24.19 -18.74 26.10
C SER A 32 -23.22 -18.79 24.92
N VAL A 33 -22.13 -19.52 25.18
CA VAL A 33 -21.40 -20.46 24.32
C VAL A 33 -20.73 -19.92 23.05
N GLU A 34 -19.44 -19.59 23.20
CA GLU A 34 -18.50 -19.44 22.11
C GLU A 34 -18.12 -20.82 21.57
N GLY A 35 -18.60 -21.12 20.35
CA GLY A 35 -18.19 -22.27 19.57
C GLY A 35 -16.89 -21.95 18.81
N THR A 36 -15.82 -22.65 19.17
CA THR A 36 -14.56 -22.72 18.44
C THR A 36 -14.79 -23.22 17.01
N GLN A 37 -14.43 -22.42 16.01
CA GLN A 37 -14.14 -22.93 14.66
C GLN A 37 -12.66 -22.69 14.34
N GLY A 38 -11.92 -23.80 14.43
CA GLY A 38 -10.54 -23.94 14.00
C GLY A 38 -10.43 -24.24 12.51
N MET A 39 -9.26 -23.86 12.01
CA MET A 39 -8.72 -23.93 10.67
C MET A 39 -8.66 -25.35 10.05
N SER A 40 -8.58 -25.35 8.72
CA SER A 40 -7.65 -26.16 7.90
C SER A 40 -8.18 -27.42 7.22
N ALA A 41 -8.19 -27.41 5.88
CA ALA A 41 -7.19 -28.07 5.03
C ALA A 41 -7.83 -28.47 3.68
N ALA A 42 -7.36 -27.85 2.60
CA ALA A 42 -7.63 -28.29 1.24
C ALA A 42 -6.47 -29.18 0.77
N THR A 43 -6.78 -30.41 0.36
CA THR A 43 -5.83 -31.35 -0.23
C THR A 43 -6.19 -31.59 -1.69
N SER A 44 -5.13 -31.50 -2.49
CA SER A 44 -4.97 -31.78 -3.93
C SER A 44 -5.29 -33.23 -4.30
N GLU A 45 -5.87 -33.48 -5.48
CA GLU A 45 -5.32 -34.44 -6.47
C GLU A 45 -6.11 -34.48 -7.80
N ALA A 46 -5.35 -34.50 -8.90
CA ALA A 46 -5.71 -35.06 -10.21
C ALA A 46 -4.64 -36.13 -10.51
N PRO A 47 -4.89 -37.18 -11.32
CA PRO A 47 -4.76 -37.01 -12.78
C PRO A 47 -5.60 -37.96 -13.70
N ALA A 48 -5.65 -37.53 -14.97
CA ALA A 48 -5.72 -38.21 -16.28
C ALA A 48 -6.14 -39.69 -16.45
N THR A 49 -6.97 -39.94 -17.48
CA THR A 49 -6.80 -41.03 -18.46
C THR A 49 -7.34 -40.62 -19.85
N ALA A 50 -6.85 -41.28 -20.90
CA ALA A 50 -6.90 -40.89 -22.31
C ALA A 50 -7.62 -41.92 -23.22
N ALA A 51 -7.89 -41.47 -24.45
CA ALA A 51 -7.85 -42.18 -25.74
C ALA A 51 -9.06 -42.98 -26.28
N ALA A 52 -9.44 -42.66 -27.53
CA ALA A 52 -9.67 -43.51 -28.73
C ALA A 52 -10.71 -42.82 -29.66
N ALA A 53 -10.36 -42.17 -30.78
CA ALA A 53 -9.94 -42.68 -32.10
C ALA A 53 -11.06 -43.37 -32.91
N GLY A 54 -11.37 -42.80 -34.08
CA GLY A 54 -12.22 -43.38 -35.13
C GLY A 54 -12.16 -42.54 -36.41
N GLN A 55 -11.34 -42.98 -37.36
CA GLN A 55 -11.16 -42.44 -38.72
C GLN A 55 -12.29 -42.92 -39.64
N ASP A 56 -12.62 -42.18 -40.71
CA ASP A 56 -12.59 -42.70 -42.09
C ASP A 56 -12.87 -41.59 -43.12
N SER A 57 -12.05 -41.56 -44.17
CA SER A 57 -12.38 -41.00 -45.50
C SER A 57 -12.06 -42.12 -46.48
N PRO A 58 -12.81 -42.20 -47.60
CA PRO A 58 -12.13 -41.86 -48.85
C PRO A 58 -13.06 -41.23 -49.93
N ASP A 59 -12.46 -40.32 -50.71
CA ASP A 59 -12.74 -40.02 -52.14
C ASP A 59 -12.62 -41.31 -53.02
N PRO A 60 -12.82 -41.35 -54.37
CA PRO A 60 -13.07 -40.30 -55.38
C PRO A 60 -14.15 -40.70 -56.45
N VAL A 61 -14.46 -39.85 -57.45
CA VAL A 61 -14.18 -40.04 -58.91
C VAL A 61 -15.05 -39.18 -59.86
N SER A 62 -14.35 -38.58 -60.85
CA SER A 62 -14.65 -38.37 -62.29
C SER A 62 -16.09 -38.14 -62.76
N ALA A 63 -16.44 -36.99 -63.35
CA ALA A 63 -16.06 -36.42 -64.67
C ALA A 63 -17.07 -36.74 -65.80
N THR A 64 -17.08 -35.85 -66.82
CA THR A 64 -17.95 -35.70 -68.02
C THR A 64 -19.14 -34.75 -67.78
N VAL A 65 -19.41 -33.74 -68.61
CA VAL A 65 -19.33 -33.64 -70.08
C VAL A 65 -18.91 -32.23 -70.54
N SER A 66 -18.17 -32.19 -71.64
CA SER A 66 -17.66 -31.02 -72.36
C SER A 66 -18.71 -30.33 -73.25
N GLU A 67 -18.66 -28.99 -73.27
CA GLU A 67 -18.84 -28.01 -74.39
C GLU A 67 -20.04 -28.10 -75.37
N PRO A 68 -20.60 -26.96 -75.83
CA PRO A 68 -19.82 -25.97 -76.59
C PRO A 68 -20.03 -24.48 -76.22
N VAL A 69 -18.92 -23.75 -76.39
CA VAL A 69 -18.79 -22.35 -76.85
C VAL A 69 -20.10 -21.62 -77.18
N VAL A 70 -20.38 -20.59 -76.37
CA VAL A 70 -20.91 -19.33 -76.86
C VAL A 70 -19.97 -18.25 -76.33
N GLU A 71 -19.13 -17.78 -77.23
CA GLU A 71 -18.31 -16.58 -77.07
C GLU A 71 -19.26 -15.37 -77.02
N GLU A 72 -19.70 -14.99 -75.82
CA GLU A 72 -20.35 -13.70 -75.60
C GLU A 72 -19.28 -12.71 -75.11
N GLU A 73 -18.96 -11.82 -76.04
CA GLU A 73 -18.05 -10.68 -75.98
C GLU A 73 -17.95 -10.07 -74.57
N VAL A 74 -16.83 -10.28 -73.88
CA VAL A 74 -16.55 -9.61 -72.60
C VAL A 74 -16.05 -8.21 -72.91
N PRO A 75 -16.83 -7.12 -72.69
CA PRO A 75 -16.21 -5.80 -72.62
C PRO A 75 -15.32 -5.79 -71.38
N ALA A 76 -14.00 -5.72 -71.59
CA ALA A 76 -13.04 -5.55 -70.51
C ALA A 76 -13.50 -4.38 -69.62
N PRO A 77 -13.65 -4.56 -68.29
CA PRO A 77 -13.96 -3.44 -67.43
C PRO A 77 -12.76 -2.48 -67.48
N PRO A 78 -12.98 -1.17 -67.65
CA PRO A 78 -11.91 -0.20 -67.60
C PRO A 78 -11.21 -0.31 -66.25
N SER A 79 -9.90 -0.18 -66.27
CA SER A 79 -9.00 -0.22 -65.12
C SER A 79 -9.54 0.64 -63.97
N VAL A 80 -10.23 0.01 -63.00
CA VAL A 80 -10.60 0.68 -61.76
C VAL A 80 -9.45 0.45 -60.80
N LEU A 81 -8.41 1.28 -60.90
CA LEU A 81 -7.58 1.54 -59.74
C LEU A 81 -8.52 2.08 -58.67
N GLU A 82 -8.77 1.33 -57.59
CA GLU A 82 -9.54 1.85 -56.47
C GLU A 82 -8.91 3.18 -56.04
N PRO A 83 -9.62 4.32 -56.10
CA PRO A 83 -9.07 5.55 -55.56
C PRO A 83 -9.00 5.34 -54.05
N ALA A 84 -7.78 5.17 -53.53
CA ALA A 84 -7.54 5.09 -52.09
C ALA A 84 -8.29 6.23 -51.40
N MET A 85 -9.33 5.93 -50.62
CA MET A 85 -10.13 6.96 -49.98
C MET A 85 -9.24 7.74 -49.02
N ARG A 86 -8.84 8.94 -49.43
CA ARG A 86 -8.23 9.90 -48.52
C ARG A 86 -9.38 10.71 -47.94
N THR A 87 -9.92 10.20 -46.85
CA THR A 87 -10.89 10.94 -46.04
C THR A 87 -10.17 12.14 -45.45
N LYS A 88 -10.33 13.31 -46.08
CA LYS A 88 -9.83 14.58 -45.56
C LYS A 88 -10.46 14.76 -44.18
N ILE A 89 -9.63 14.99 -43.16
CA ILE A 89 -10.09 15.24 -41.81
C ILE A 89 -11.06 16.44 -41.89
N PRO A 90 -12.34 16.25 -41.58
CA PRO A 90 -13.32 17.32 -41.73
C PRO A 90 -12.99 18.41 -40.70
N MET A 91 -13.13 19.68 -41.08
CA MET A 91 -12.56 20.79 -40.30
C MET A 91 -13.07 20.87 -38.83
N TRP A 92 -14.21 20.26 -38.51
CA TRP A 92 -14.72 20.15 -37.13
C TRP A 92 -13.92 19.19 -36.24
N VAL A 93 -13.13 18.28 -36.82
CA VAL A 93 -12.29 17.34 -36.06
C VAL A 93 -11.00 18.00 -35.58
N MET A 94 -10.50 19.02 -36.28
CA MET A 94 -9.31 19.79 -35.87
C MET A 94 -9.43 20.40 -34.46
N PRO A 95 -10.50 21.13 -34.09
CA PRO A 95 -10.65 21.64 -32.73
C PRO A 95 -10.82 20.51 -31.71
N VAL A 96 -11.49 19.40 -32.05
CA VAL A 96 -11.63 18.25 -31.15
C VAL A 96 -10.27 17.62 -30.84
N LEU A 97 -9.43 17.41 -31.87
CA LEU A 97 -8.09 16.84 -31.70
C LEU A 97 -7.15 17.75 -30.91
N LEU A 98 -7.37 19.06 -30.90
CA LEU A 98 -6.62 20.00 -30.06
C LEU A 98 -7.18 20.10 -28.64
N LEU A 99 -8.51 20.05 -28.50
CA LEU A 99 -9.19 20.15 -27.21
C LEU A 99 -9.00 18.91 -26.35
N LEU A 100 -8.93 17.71 -26.94
CA LEU A 100 -8.80 16.44 -26.22
C LEU A 100 -7.47 16.31 -25.42
N PRO A 101 -6.28 16.56 -25.99
CA PRO A 101 -5.04 16.56 -25.22
C PRO A 101 -4.95 17.73 -24.22
N PHE A 102 -5.48 18.90 -24.58
CA PHE A 102 -5.56 20.04 -23.66
C PHE A 102 -6.44 19.75 -22.45
N TRP A 103 -7.63 19.18 -22.68
CA TRP A 103 -8.53 18.72 -21.63
C TRP A 103 -7.92 17.59 -20.82
N GLY A 104 -7.20 16.65 -21.44
CA GLY A 104 -6.48 15.59 -20.74
C GLY A 104 -5.42 16.12 -19.77
N PHE A 105 -4.65 17.14 -20.18
CA PHE A 105 -3.68 17.81 -19.30
C PHE A 105 -4.37 18.53 -18.13
N LEU A 106 -5.46 19.26 -18.40
CA LEU A 106 -6.25 19.93 -17.35
C LEU A 106 -6.89 18.93 -16.38
N TYR A 107 -7.44 17.83 -16.92
CA TYR A 107 -8.05 16.76 -16.14
C TYR A 107 -7.02 16.09 -15.22
N MET A 108 -5.82 15.79 -15.73
CA MET A 108 -4.74 15.25 -14.89
C MET A 108 -4.26 16.26 -13.82
N GLY A 109 -4.30 17.57 -14.10
CA GLY A 109 -3.98 18.59 -13.08
C GLY A 109 -5.06 18.74 -12.01
N ALA A 110 -6.33 18.55 -12.38
CA ALA A 110 -7.50 18.69 -11.50
C ALA A 110 -7.82 17.43 -10.68
N PHE A 111 -7.61 16.26 -11.28
CA PHE A 111 -7.96 14.94 -10.71
C PHE A 111 -6.77 14.00 -10.57
N GLY A 112 -5.57 14.40 -11.00
CA GLY A 112 -4.37 13.61 -10.74
C GLY A 112 -4.11 13.54 -9.25
N ASP A 113 -3.75 12.35 -8.77
CA ASP A 113 -3.49 12.09 -7.36
C ASP A 113 -2.36 13.00 -6.86
N ARG A 114 -2.76 14.08 -6.21
CA ARG A 114 -1.84 14.83 -5.36
C ARG A 114 -1.72 14.04 -4.08
N THR A 115 -0.84 13.06 -4.07
CA THR A 115 -0.36 12.44 -2.84
C THR A 115 0.33 13.54 -2.04
N VAL A 116 -0.45 14.25 -1.22
CA VAL A 116 0.08 15.16 -0.22
C VAL A 116 0.99 14.30 0.64
N LYS A 117 2.31 14.54 0.60
CA LYS A 117 3.24 13.90 1.53
C LYS A 117 2.72 14.23 2.93
N LYS A 118 2.18 13.23 3.61
CA LYS A 118 1.76 13.39 5.01
C LYS A 118 3.04 13.77 5.77
N VAL A 119 3.01 14.91 6.44
CA VAL A 119 4.07 15.26 7.39
C VAL A 119 4.03 14.16 8.45
N GLU A 120 5.07 13.34 8.48
CA GLU A 120 5.16 12.28 9.47
C GLU A 120 5.39 12.94 10.82
N THR A 121 4.59 12.54 11.81
CA THR A 121 4.81 13.00 13.18
C THR A 121 5.98 12.23 13.79
N PRO A 122 6.68 12.79 14.78
CA PRO A 122 7.75 12.09 15.49
C PRO A 122 7.32 10.71 16.02
N ALA A 123 6.10 10.62 16.58
CA ALA A 123 5.52 9.38 17.05
C ALA A 123 5.25 8.36 15.92
N ASP A 124 4.84 8.84 14.73
CA ASP A 124 4.69 7.97 13.55
C ASP A 124 6.04 7.39 13.13
N VAL A 125 7.10 8.20 13.11
CA VAL A 125 8.47 7.75 12.76
C VAL A 125 8.95 6.73 13.79
N TYR A 126 8.80 7.01 15.09
CA TYR A 126 9.15 6.09 16.17
C TYR A 126 8.46 4.73 16.03
N ALA A 127 7.16 4.72 15.71
CA ALA A 127 6.39 3.49 15.52
C ALA A 127 6.77 2.75 14.22
N LYS A 128 6.86 3.46 13.09
CA LYS A 128 7.12 2.87 11.76
C LYS A 128 8.55 2.35 11.62
N ALA A 129 9.53 3.03 12.22
CA ALA A 129 10.91 2.59 12.26
C ALA A 129 11.10 1.35 13.16
N GLY A 130 10.08 0.96 13.93
CA GLY A 130 10.14 -0.21 14.80
C GLY A 130 10.84 0.04 16.14
N CYS A 131 11.08 1.30 16.53
CA CYS A 131 11.70 1.62 17.82
C CYS A 131 10.86 1.04 18.97
N SER A 132 9.53 1.13 18.84
CA SER A 132 8.56 0.67 19.82
C SER A 132 8.57 -0.83 20.08
N SER A 133 9.03 -1.66 19.14
CA SER A 133 9.06 -3.12 19.35
C SER A 133 10.08 -3.54 20.40
N CYS A 134 11.13 -2.73 20.59
CA CYS A 134 12.18 -3.00 21.57
C CYS A 134 12.07 -2.08 22.79
N HIS A 135 11.80 -0.80 22.56
CA HIS A 135 11.79 0.24 23.59
C HIS A 135 10.39 0.52 24.17
N GLY A 136 9.37 -0.20 23.72
CA GLY A 136 7.99 0.01 24.18
C GLY A 136 7.29 1.16 23.44
N SER A 137 5.96 1.16 23.47
CA SER A 137 5.15 2.10 22.70
C SER A 137 5.29 3.56 23.15
N GLY A 138 5.54 3.76 24.44
CA GLY A 138 5.83 5.06 25.05
C GLY A 138 7.25 5.14 25.59
N GLY A 139 8.19 4.34 25.08
CA GLY A 139 9.59 4.37 25.54
C GLY A 139 9.82 3.74 26.91
N GLU A 140 8.86 2.99 27.46
CA GLU A 140 8.92 2.35 28.78
C GLU A 140 10.03 1.28 28.91
N GLY A 141 10.59 0.84 27.78
CA GLY A 141 11.59 -0.22 27.70
C GLY A 141 10.96 -1.61 27.56
N GLY A 142 11.83 -2.62 27.44
CA GLY A 142 11.44 -4.01 27.30
C GLY A 142 12.63 -4.85 26.88
N VAL A 143 12.74 -5.13 25.58
CA VAL A 143 13.93 -5.75 25.00
C VAL A 143 15.09 -4.75 24.99
N GLY A 144 14.79 -3.51 24.61
CA GLY A 144 15.69 -2.36 24.72
C GLY A 144 15.52 -1.65 26.07
N PRO A 145 16.49 -0.81 26.46
CA PRO A 145 16.36 0.02 27.66
C PRO A 145 15.20 1.01 27.55
N ALA A 146 14.69 1.47 28.69
CA ALA A 146 13.75 2.60 28.71
C ALA A 146 14.40 3.85 28.10
N LEU A 147 13.60 4.59 27.34
CA LEU A 147 13.92 5.90 26.75
C LEU A 147 13.13 7.02 27.46
N ALA A 148 11.93 6.67 27.94
CA ALA A 148 10.99 7.55 28.61
C ALA A 148 11.52 8.13 29.94
N GLY A 149 10.82 9.15 30.44
CA GLY A 149 11.09 9.73 31.76
C GLY A 149 12.47 10.38 31.86
N GLY A 150 13.02 10.84 30.74
CA GLY A 150 14.34 11.48 30.67
C GLY A 150 15.53 10.51 30.73
N THR A 151 15.30 9.20 30.70
CA THR A 151 16.39 8.20 30.73
C THR A 151 17.31 8.29 29.51
N ALA A 152 16.76 8.64 28.34
CA ALA A 152 17.54 8.94 27.14
C ALA A 152 18.52 10.11 27.35
N LYS A 153 18.06 11.22 27.98
CA LYS A 153 18.91 12.38 28.32
C LYS A 153 20.00 12.04 29.34
N LEU A 154 19.69 11.20 30.31
CA LEU A 154 20.69 10.74 31.29
C LEU A 154 21.76 9.85 30.65
N THR A 155 21.40 9.08 29.62
CA THR A 155 22.34 8.21 28.89
C THR A 155 23.16 9.02 27.90
N PHE A 156 22.53 9.95 27.19
CA PHE A 156 23.17 10.83 26.22
C PHE A 156 22.86 12.29 26.56
N PRO A 157 23.66 12.95 27.42
CA PRO A 157 23.44 14.35 27.78
C PRO A 157 23.41 15.25 26.55
N ASN A 158 24.35 15.06 25.61
CA ASN A 158 24.36 15.75 24.33
C ASN A 158 23.44 15.06 23.33
N GLU A 159 22.60 15.84 22.65
CA GLU A 159 21.70 15.33 21.61
C GLU A 159 22.47 14.72 20.43
N ALA A 160 23.61 15.32 20.04
CA ALA A 160 24.45 14.82 18.96
C ALA A 160 24.96 13.39 19.22
N ASP A 161 25.26 13.04 20.47
CA ASP A 161 25.70 11.69 20.85
C ASP A 161 24.53 10.71 20.75
N HIS A 162 23.31 11.14 21.07
CA HIS A 162 22.11 10.32 20.90
C HIS A 162 21.80 10.08 19.42
N ILE A 163 21.90 11.12 18.58
CA ILE A 163 21.76 11.01 17.13
C ILE A 163 22.81 10.05 16.56
N ALA A 164 24.08 10.17 16.98
CA ALA A 164 25.13 9.26 16.53
C ALA A 164 24.86 7.81 16.95
N TRP A 165 24.32 7.60 18.15
CA TRP A 165 23.91 6.28 18.63
C TRP A 165 22.82 5.67 17.75
N VAL A 166 21.75 6.41 17.45
CA VAL A 166 20.66 5.95 16.57
C VAL A 166 21.17 5.68 15.15
N LYS A 167 22.03 6.55 14.61
CA LYS A 167 22.62 6.38 13.27
C LYS A 167 23.47 5.12 13.17
N ASN A 168 24.33 4.87 14.15
CA ASN A 168 25.33 3.81 14.07
C ASN A 168 24.85 2.47 14.65
N GLY A 169 23.79 2.48 15.45
CA GLY A 169 23.35 1.31 16.21
C GLY A 169 24.35 0.91 17.30
N SER A 170 24.13 -0.23 17.93
CA SER A 170 24.90 -0.65 19.11
C SER A 170 25.88 -1.79 18.86
N ALA A 171 25.94 -2.33 17.63
CA ALA A 171 26.76 -3.50 17.29
C ALA A 171 28.26 -3.29 17.60
N ALA A 172 28.80 -2.11 17.26
CA ALA A 172 30.23 -1.79 17.45
C ALA A 172 30.66 -1.73 18.93
N VAL A 173 29.70 -1.55 19.85
CA VAL A 173 29.96 -1.47 21.29
C VAL A 173 29.40 -2.68 22.05
N SER A 174 29.11 -3.78 21.36
CA SER A 174 28.62 -5.00 22.00
C SER A 174 29.57 -5.47 23.11
N GLY A 175 29.00 -5.79 24.28
CA GLY A 175 29.75 -6.13 25.49
C GLY A 175 30.36 -4.94 26.25
N GLN A 176 30.29 -3.72 25.71
CA GLN A 176 30.84 -2.52 26.32
C GLN A 176 29.76 -1.66 26.97
N LYS A 177 30.16 -0.84 27.95
CA LYS A 177 29.32 0.23 28.47
C LYS A 177 29.27 1.41 27.49
N TYR A 178 28.18 2.18 27.52
CA TYR A 178 27.94 3.29 26.60
C TYR A 178 27.16 4.45 27.25
N GLY A 179 27.18 5.61 26.61
CA GLY A 179 26.57 6.83 27.15
C GLY A 179 27.46 7.51 28.19
N ASP A 180 26.87 8.36 29.04
CA ASP A 180 27.59 9.15 30.03
C ASP A 180 28.21 8.28 31.14
N PRO A 181 29.55 8.34 31.34
CA PRO A 181 30.22 7.71 32.48
C PRO A 181 29.70 8.17 33.85
N ASN A 182 29.18 9.40 33.94
CA ASN A 182 28.71 10.02 35.17
C ASN A 182 27.19 9.90 35.37
N ARG A 183 26.50 9.13 34.54
CA ARG A 183 25.07 8.89 34.67
C ARG A 183 24.73 8.39 36.08
N PRO A 184 23.69 8.93 36.76
CA PRO A 184 23.22 8.39 38.02
C PRO A 184 22.86 6.90 37.91
N GLY A 185 23.44 6.06 38.77
CA GLY A 185 23.34 4.60 38.67
C GLY A 185 24.40 3.95 37.78
N GLY A 186 25.31 4.74 37.21
CA GLY A 186 26.40 4.29 36.36
C GLY A 186 26.07 4.33 34.86
N GLN A 187 27.13 4.24 34.06
CA GLN A 187 27.05 4.19 32.60
C GLN A 187 26.17 3.03 32.12
N ALA A 188 25.43 3.23 31.03
CA ALA A 188 24.52 2.23 30.50
C ALA A 188 25.25 0.99 29.97
N GLY A 189 24.57 -0.16 30.03
CA GLY A 189 25.06 -1.43 29.49
C GLY A 189 25.51 -2.44 30.55
N PRO A 190 26.25 -3.48 30.13
CA PRO A 190 26.87 -3.64 28.80
C PRO A 190 25.85 -3.73 27.66
N SER A 191 26.18 -3.16 26.50
CA SER A 191 25.35 -3.23 25.30
C SER A 191 25.22 -4.67 24.82
N THR A 192 24.01 -5.08 24.49
CA THR A 192 23.76 -6.38 23.83
C THR A 192 24.16 -6.38 22.35
N GLY A 193 24.43 -5.21 21.78
CA GLY A 193 24.74 -5.04 20.35
C GLY A 193 23.53 -5.20 19.42
N GLY A 194 22.32 -5.39 19.97
CA GLY A 194 21.12 -5.72 19.20
C GLY A 194 20.37 -4.53 18.62
N MET A 195 20.77 -3.29 18.92
CA MET A 195 20.13 -2.11 18.31
C MET A 195 20.69 -1.91 16.90
N PRO A 196 19.84 -1.97 15.86
CA PRO A 196 20.30 -1.80 14.48
C PRO A 196 20.74 -0.35 14.22
N ALA A 197 21.54 -0.18 13.18
CA ALA A 197 21.89 1.14 12.67
C ALA A 197 20.75 1.68 11.81
N PHE A 198 20.26 2.88 12.12
CA PHE A 198 19.21 3.54 11.33
C PHE A 198 19.78 4.52 10.29
N GLY A 199 21.10 4.75 10.29
CA GLY A 199 21.77 5.52 9.25
C GLY A 199 21.54 4.89 7.87
N GLY A 200 20.97 5.67 6.95
CA GLY A 200 20.61 5.21 5.60
C GLY A 200 19.27 4.46 5.51
N GLN A 201 18.65 4.13 6.65
CA GLN A 201 17.26 3.64 6.70
C GLN A 201 16.28 4.79 6.91
N LEU A 202 16.66 5.73 7.78
CA LEU A 202 15.97 6.99 8.02
C LEU A 202 16.82 8.15 7.48
N SER A 203 16.15 9.21 7.02
CA SER A 203 16.81 10.46 6.71
C SER A 203 17.36 11.12 7.98
N ASP A 204 18.36 11.98 7.84
CA ASP A 204 18.94 12.71 8.98
C ASP A 204 17.87 13.52 9.74
N ALA A 205 16.91 14.10 9.01
CA ALA A 205 15.81 14.86 9.60
C ALA A 205 14.84 13.98 10.40
N GLU A 206 14.55 12.76 9.94
CA GLU A 206 13.72 11.79 10.68
C GLU A 206 14.43 11.30 11.94
N ILE A 207 15.75 11.08 11.88
CA ILE A 207 16.55 10.69 13.05
C ILE A 207 16.58 11.82 14.08
N GLU A 208 16.81 13.07 13.66
CA GLU A 208 16.74 14.21 14.57
C GLU A 208 15.35 14.36 15.19
N MET A 209 14.30 14.15 14.40
CA MET A 209 12.92 14.23 14.86
C MET A 209 12.61 13.18 15.93
N VAL A 210 12.97 11.90 15.70
CA VAL A 210 12.71 10.83 16.67
C VAL A 210 13.56 10.99 17.93
N VAL A 211 14.81 11.44 17.79
CA VAL A 211 15.67 11.71 18.95
C VAL A 211 15.09 12.81 19.83
N LYS A 212 14.55 13.88 19.25
CA LYS A 212 13.86 14.92 20.04
C LYS A 212 12.62 14.39 20.74
N TYR A 213 11.83 13.59 20.03
CA TYR A 213 10.66 12.92 20.61
C TYR A 213 11.02 12.06 21.82
N GLU A 214 12.02 11.20 21.69
CA GLU A 214 12.50 10.33 22.77
C GLU A 214 13.07 11.11 23.97
N ARG A 215 13.58 12.31 23.74
CA ARG A 215 14.22 13.14 24.77
C ARG A 215 13.23 14.03 25.51
N ASP A 216 12.22 14.53 24.81
CA ASP A 216 11.37 15.63 25.29
C ASP A 216 9.91 15.22 25.48
N GLU A 217 9.43 14.16 24.81
CA GLU A 217 8.01 13.76 24.81
C GLU A 217 7.74 12.37 25.40
N LEU A 218 8.76 11.51 25.53
CA LEU A 218 8.68 10.21 26.24
C LEU A 218 9.16 10.33 27.70
#